data_AF-A0A256XVM1-F1
#
_entry.id   AF-A0A256XVM1-F1
#
_cell.length_a   1.000
_cell.length_b   1.000
_cell.length_c   1.000
_cell.angle_alpha   90.00
_cell.angle_beta   90.00
_cell.angle_gamma   90.00
#
_symmetry.space_group_name_H-M   'P 1'
#
loop_
_entity.id
_entity.type
_entity.pdbx_description
1 polymer ?
#
loop_
_entity_poly.entity_id
_entity_poly.type
_entity_poly.pdbx_seq_one_letter_code
_entity_poly.pdbx_strand_id
1 'polypeptide(L)'
;MEDRIYPPSEDSFFLLKFLEENIKRNIESSVDLGSGSGILSLFLANISDRVLAIDIEFVACRYTWSSIRKNKLDWKVDIICCNCLSAIRSNKTFDLIVSNPPYLPCETESILWCAGSKGIEIPLRFIIESMHHLTKEGVMYIVLCSLGNLRKIEKTLLKNSFFIEA
;
A
#
# COMPACT_ATOMS: atom_id res chain seq x y z
N MET A 1 -5.21 2.08 -22.62
CA MET A 1 -5.71 2.84 -21.42
C MET A 1 -5.65 1.98 -20.17
N GLU A 2 -5.92 0.67 -20.28
CA GLU A 2 -5.68 -0.35 -19.24
C GLU A 2 -4.19 -0.64 -18.97
N ASP A 3 -3.29 -0.20 -19.85
CA ASP A 3 -1.83 -0.44 -19.79
C ASP A 3 -1.10 0.25 -18.62
N ARG A 4 -1.84 0.95 -17.75
CA ARG A 4 -1.32 1.71 -16.60
C ARG A 4 -1.87 1.23 -15.27
N ILE A 5 -2.56 0.09 -15.23
CA ILE A 5 -3.07 -0.48 -14.00
C ILE A 5 -2.57 -1.90 -13.89
N TYR A 6 -1.98 -2.22 -12.74
CA TYR A 6 -1.59 -3.57 -12.43
C TYR A 6 -2.85 -4.42 -12.15
N PRO A 7 -3.13 -5.47 -12.95
CA PRO A 7 -4.25 -6.34 -12.66
C PRO A 7 -3.99 -7.12 -11.37
N PRO A 8 -5.02 -7.36 -10.52
CA PRO A 8 -4.88 -8.25 -9.38
C PRO A 8 -4.24 -9.58 -9.80
N SER A 9 -3.11 -9.89 -9.19
CA SER A 9 -2.27 -11.04 -9.53
C SER A 9 -1.94 -11.83 -8.26
N GLU A 10 -1.14 -12.89 -8.38
CA GLU A 10 -0.83 -13.83 -7.29
C GLU A 10 -0.34 -13.12 -6.01
N ASP A 11 0.51 -12.11 -6.16
CA ASP A 11 1.00 -11.22 -5.10
C ASP A 11 -0.12 -10.49 -4.34
N SER A 12 -1.11 -9.99 -5.07
CA SER A 12 -2.25 -9.27 -4.53
C SER A 12 -3.14 -10.20 -3.72
N PHE A 13 -3.38 -11.42 -4.23
CA PHE A 13 -4.15 -12.45 -3.52
C PHE A 13 -3.39 -13.04 -2.33
N PHE A 14 -2.07 -13.18 -2.43
CA PHE A 14 -1.23 -13.58 -1.32
C PHE A 14 -1.33 -12.58 -0.16
N LEU A 15 -1.19 -11.28 -0.45
CA LEU A 15 -1.33 -10.24 0.56
C LEU A 15 -2.74 -10.22 1.16
N LEU A 16 -3.80 -10.35 0.36
CA LEU A 16 -5.17 -10.43 0.86
C LEU A 16 -5.36 -11.57 1.86
N LYS A 17 -4.94 -12.79 1.48
CA LYS A 17 -5.04 -13.96 2.34
C LYS A 17 -4.24 -13.76 3.64
N PHE A 18 -3.04 -13.21 3.54
CA PHE A 18 -2.23 -12.90 4.71
C PHE A 18 -2.94 -11.91 5.65
N LEU A 19 -3.56 -10.86 5.11
CA LEU A 19 -4.31 -9.89 5.91
C LEU A 19 -5.55 -10.52 6.57
N GLU A 20 -6.31 -11.36 5.84
CA GLU A 20 -7.44 -12.11 6.38
C GLU A 20 -7.05 -13.02 7.56
N GLU A 21 -5.89 -13.66 7.47
CA GLU A 21 -5.38 -14.57 8.49
C GLU A 21 -4.83 -13.83 9.72
N ASN A 22 -4.26 -12.64 9.56
CA ASN A 22 -3.54 -11.94 10.65
C ASN A 22 -4.33 -10.78 11.29
N ILE A 23 -5.30 -10.18 10.60
CA ILE A 23 -6.10 -9.09 11.16
C ILE A 23 -7.37 -9.65 11.79
N LYS A 24 -7.40 -9.69 13.12
CA LYS A 24 -8.54 -10.18 13.93
C LYS A 24 -9.25 -9.11 14.75
N ARG A 25 -8.91 -7.84 14.52
CA ARG A 25 -9.47 -6.68 15.23
C ARG A 25 -10.10 -5.71 14.24
N ASN A 26 -11.01 -4.86 14.73
CA ASN A 26 -11.45 -3.70 13.98
C ASN A 26 -10.30 -2.69 13.85
N ILE A 27 -10.21 -2.03 12.70
CA ILE A 27 -9.21 -1.01 12.39
C ILE A 27 -9.93 0.35 12.34
N GLU A 28 -9.48 1.36 13.09
CA GLU A 28 -10.17 2.66 13.06
C GLU A 28 -9.91 3.35 11.72
N SER A 29 -8.66 3.35 11.27
CA SER A 29 -8.29 3.96 10.00
C SER A 29 -7.19 3.19 9.29
N SER A 30 -7.38 2.97 7.99
CA SER A 30 -6.41 2.28 7.14
C SER A 30 -6.10 3.01 5.84
N VAL A 31 -4.94 2.71 5.26
CA VAL A 31 -4.49 3.22 3.96
C VAL A 31 -4.20 2.06 3.00
N ASP A 32 -4.71 2.17 1.77
CA ASP A 32 -4.25 1.39 0.61
C ASP A 32 -3.30 2.26 -0.21
N LEU A 33 -1.98 2.06 -0.06
CA LEU A 33 -0.94 2.86 -0.67
C LEU A 33 -0.50 2.23 -2.01
N GLY A 34 -0.87 2.88 -3.12
CA GLY A 34 -0.74 2.29 -4.46
C GLY A 34 -1.96 1.43 -4.82
N SER A 35 -3.16 2.00 -4.66
CA SER A 35 -4.43 1.24 -4.69
C SER A 35 -4.71 0.48 -5.98
N GLY A 36 -4.17 0.91 -7.14
CA GLY A 36 -4.28 0.21 -8.41
C GLY A 36 -5.72 -0.10 -8.83
N SER A 37 -6.09 -1.38 -8.74
CA SER A 37 -7.44 -1.88 -9.06
C SER A 37 -8.47 -1.67 -7.94
N GLY A 38 -8.02 -1.34 -6.73
CA GLY A 38 -8.82 -1.18 -5.53
C GLY A 38 -9.18 -2.50 -4.82
N ILE A 39 -8.53 -3.62 -5.17
CA ILE A 39 -8.82 -4.91 -4.51
C ILE A 39 -8.48 -4.90 -3.02
N LEU A 40 -7.34 -4.30 -2.64
CA LEU A 40 -6.95 -4.12 -1.24
C LEU A 40 -7.85 -3.08 -0.55
N SER A 41 -8.16 -1.96 -1.22
CA SER A 41 -9.13 -0.97 -0.75
C SER A 41 -10.49 -1.60 -0.40
N LEU A 42 -11.00 -2.53 -1.21
CA LEU A 42 -12.25 -3.26 -0.93
C LEU A 42 -12.13 -4.12 0.33
N PHE A 43 -11.04 -4.86 0.49
CA PHE A 43 -10.80 -5.66 1.68
C PHE A 43 -10.72 -4.76 2.92
N LEU A 44 -9.91 -3.70 2.87
CA LEU A 44 -9.75 -2.75 3.97
C LEU A 44 -11.07 -2.11 4.37
N ALA A 45 -11.95 -1.82 3.40
CA ALA A 45 -13.26 -1.26 3.66
C ALA A 45 -14.17 -2.21 4.44
N ASN A 46 -13.92 -3.52 4.45
CA ASN A 46 -14.68 -4.47 5.26
C ASN A 46 -14.19 -4.58 6.71
N ILE A 47 -12.92 -4.24 6.97
CA ILE A 47 -12.30 -4.41 8.29
C ILE A 47 -11.98 -3.08 9.00
N SER A 48 -12.19 -1.95 8.32
CA SER A 48 -11.87 -0.61 8.85
C SER A 48 -13.09 0.31 8.91
N ASP A 49 -13.10 1.23 9.87
CA ASP A 49 -14.13 2.27 9.99
C ASP A 49 -13.98 3.33 8.89
N ARG A 50 -12.72 3.68 8.55
CA ARG A 50 -12.35 4.57 7.45
C ARG A 50 -11.18 4.01 6.66
N VAL A 51 -11.23 4.17 5.34
CA VAL A 51 -10.15 3.80 4.43
C VAL A 51 -9.76 5.00 3.60
N LEU A 52 -8.47 5.19 3.42
CA LEU A 52 -7.90 6.12 2.46
C LEU A 52 -7.16 5.34 1.37
N ALA A 53 -7.66 5.38 0.14
CA ALA A 53 -6.95 4.83 -1.00
C ALA A 53 -6.12 5.92 -1.68
N ILE A 54 -4.86 5.61 -1.95
CA ILE A 54 -3.93 6.53 -2.58
C ILE A 54 -3.33 5.88 -3.81
N ASP A 55 -3.28 6.61 -4.91
CA ASP A 55 -2.47 6.23 -6.07
C ASP A 55 -1.85 7.47 -6.72
N ILE A 56 -0.73 7.28 -7.40
CA ILE A 56 -0.10 8.34 -8.19
C ILE A 56 -0.76 8.48 -9.56
N GLU A 57 -1.31 7.38 -10.09
CA GLU A 57 -1.99 7.38 -11.38
C GLU A 57 -3.49 7.69 -11.21
N PHE A 58 -3.93 8.80 -11.80
CA PHE A 58 -5.34 9.20 -11.75
C PHE A 58 -6.29 8.12 -12.29
N VAL A 59 -5.84 7.33 -13.28
CA VAL A 59 -6.64 6.23 -13.83
C VAL A 59 -6.85 5.14 -12.77
N ALA A 60 -5.83 4.77 -12.00
CA ALA A 60 -5.95 3.82 -10.89
C ALA A 60 -6.94 4.32 -9.83
N CYS A 61 -6.86 5.59 -9.41
CA CYS A 61 -7.85 6.19 -8.50
C CYS A 61 -9.29 6.05 -9.02
N ARG A 62 -9.52 6.23 -10.33
CA ARG A 62 -10.85 6.05 -10.95
C ARG A 62 -11.32 4.60 -10.93
N TYR A 63 -10.43 3.63 -11.14
CA TYR A 63 -10.77 2.21 -11.05
C TYR A 63 -11.10 1.83 -9.61
N THR A 64 -10.27 2.22 -8.65
CA THR A 64 -10.53 2.04 -7.22
C THR A 64 -11.89 2.63 -6.85
N TRP A 65 -12.19 3.88 -7.26
CA TRP A 65 -13.49 4.50 -7.00
C TRP A 65 -14.67 3.72 -7.57
N SER A 66 -14.56 3.29 -8.83
CA SER A 66 -15.58 2.48 -9.50
C SER A 66 -15.82 1.16 -8.76
N SER A 67 -14.73 0.51 -8.32
CA SER A 67 -14.75 -0.75 -7.58
C SER A 67 -15.47 -0.60 -6.23
N ILE A 68 -15.10 0.42 -5.45
CA ILE A 68 -15.72 0.74 -4.16
C ILE A 68 -17.22 1.03 -4.31
N ARG A 69 -17.59 1.88 -5.28
CA ARG A 69 -19.01 2.24 -5.51
C ARG A 69 -19.87 1.06 -5.94
N LYS A 70 -19.35 0.18 -6.81
CA LYS A 70 -20.05 -1.05 -7.21
C LYS A 70 -20.38 -1.94 -6.00
N ASN A 71 -19.53 -1.92 -4.98
CA ASN A 71 -19.71 -2.67 -3.74
C ASN A 71 -20.45 -1.87 -2.64
N LYS A 72 -20.90 -0.64 -2.91
CA LYS A 72 -21.64 0.23 -1.97
C LYS A 72 -20.88 0.53 -0.67
N LEU A 73 -19.56 0.68 -0.77
CA LEU A 73 -18.66 0.98 0.35
C LEU A 73 -18.16 2.43 0.33
N ASP A 74 -18.66 3.26 -0.58
CA ASP A 74 -18.21 4.63 -0.85
C ASP A 74 -18.44 5.62 0.30
N TRP A 75 -19.24 5.27 1.30
CA TRP A 75 -19.49 6.11 2.48
C TRP A 75 -18.32 6.12 3.49
N LYS A 76 -17.37 5.19 3.37
CA LYS A 76 -16.21 5.07 4.28
C LYS A 76 -14.84 5.06 3.59
N VAL A 77 -14.78 5.17 2.26
CA VAL A 77 -13.52 5.18 1.51
C VAL A 77 -13.33 6.54 0.83
N ASP A 78 -12.27 7.24 1.23
CA ASP A 78 -11.77 8.43 0.54
C ASP A 78 -10.66 8.04 -0.43
N ILE A 79 -10.52 8.77 -1.55
CA ILE A 79 -9.51 8.50 -2.57
C ILE A 79 -8.74 9.77 -2.90
N ILE A 80 -7.41 9.70 -2.86
CA ILE A 80 -6.52 10.82 -3.19
C ILE A 80 -5.54 10.40 -4.29
N CYS A 81 -5.48 11.19 -5.37
CA CYS A 81 -4.46 11.07 -6.40
C CYS A 81 -3.25 11.91 -5.99
N CYS A 82 -2.22 11.29 -5.41
CA CYS A 82 -1.01 11.99 -4.98
C CYS A 82 0.21 11.07 -4.93
N ASN A 83 1.38 11.65 -4.74
CA ASN A 83 2.61 10.88 -4.62
C ASN A 83 2.82 10.40 -3.19
N CYS A 84 2.70 9.09 -2.95
CA CYS A 84 2.81 8.49 -1.61
C CYS A 84 1.88 9.22 -0.61
N LEU A 85 2.35 9.50 0.60
CA LEU A 85 1.57 10.20 1.63
C LEU A 85 1.78 11.73 1.60
N SER A 86 2.29 12.30 0.52
CA SER A 86 2.63 13.73 0.42
C SER A 86 1.46 14.70 0.62
N ALA A 87 0.22 14.26 0.38
CA ALA A 87 -0.97 15.07 0.60
C ALA A 87 -1.50 14.99 2.04
N ILE A 88 -0.89 14.15 2.90
CA ILE A 88 -1.33 13.89 4.25
C ILE A 88 -0.62 14.83 5.22
N ARG A 89 -1.37 15.40 6.15
CA ARG A 89 -0.80 16.26 7.19
C ARG A 89 0.05 15.39 8.13
N SER A 90 1.20 15.89 8.53
CA SER A 90 2.15 15.17 9.40
C SER A 90 1.60 14.72 10.76
N ASN A 91 0.50 15.31 11.23
CA ASN A 91 -0.16 14.92 12.47
C ASN A 91 -1.29 13.90 12.27
N LYS A 92 -1.50 13.42 11.05
CA LYS A 92 -2.48 12.37 10.74
C LYS A 92 -1.78 11.03 10.68
N THR A 93 -2.33 10.08 11.41
CA THR A 93 -1.79 8.74 11.56
C THR A 93 -2.88 7.70 11.33
N PHE A 94 -2.46 6.48 11.00
CA PHE A 94 -3.32 5.35 10.67
C PHE A 94 -2.90 4.10 11.44
N ASP A 95 -3.87 3.24 11.74
CA ASP A 95 -3.61 1.97 12.43
C ASP A 95 -3.02 0.91 11.50
N LEU A 96 -3.29 1.05 10.20
CA LEU A 96 -2.93 0.06 9.21
C LEU A 96 -2.57 0.75 7.89
N ILE A 97 -1.40 0.45 7.36
CA ILE A 97 -1.04 0.85 5.99
C ILE A 97 -0.71 -0.41 5.21
N VAL A 98 -1.34 -0.60 4.06
CA VAL A 98 -1.15 -1.77 3.21
C VAL A 98 -0.65 -1.32 1.85
N SER A 99 0.29 -2.06 1.28
CA SER A 99 0.75 -1.79 -0.08
C SER A 99 1.21 -3.06 -0.80
N ASN A 100 0.81 -3.18 -2.07
CA ASN A 100 1.51 -4.04 -3.03
C ASN A 100 2.20 -3.14 -4.05
N PRO A 101 3.40 -2.60 -3.74
CA PRO A 101 4.07 -1.66 -4.62
C PRO A 101 4.70 -2.39 -5.81
N PRO A 102 5.14 -1.67 -6.85
CA PRO A 102 6.18 -2.17 -7.73
C PRO A 102 7.37 -2.63 -6.88
N TYR A 103 7.83 -3.87 -7.07
CA TYR A 103 8.87 -4.49 -6.21
C TYR A 103 9.99 -5.20 -6.99
N LEU A 104 9.93 -5.27 -8.33
CA LEU A 104 10.95 -6.00 -9.11
C LEU A 104 12.16 -5.12 -9.41
N PRO A 105 13.40 -5.64 -9.27
CA PRO A 105 14.59 -5.00 -9.82
C PRO A 105 14.50 -4.92 -11.35
N CYS A 106 14.84 -3.76 -11.91
CA CYS A 106 14.62 -3.46 -13.32
C CYS A 106 15.42 -2.23 -13.74
N GLU A 107 15.76 -2.16 -15.03
CA GLU A 107 16.36 -0.99 -15.67
C GLU A 107 15.37 -0.23 -16.58
N THR A 108 14.15 -0.76 -16.74
CA THR A 108 13.11 -0.22 -17.63
C THR A 108 12.17 0.74 -16.90
N GLU A 109 11.34 1.49 -17.63
CA GLU A 109 10.45 2.52 -17.05
C GLU A 109 9.04 2.01 -16.64
N SER A 110 8.80 0.69 -16.56
CA SER A 110 7.44 0.20 -16.27
C SER A 110 7.01 0.49 -14.83
N ILE A 111 6.21 1.54 -14.64
CA ILE A 111 5.73 1.99 -13.33
C ILE A 111 4.89 0.95 -12.56
N LEU A 112 4.47 -0.16 -13.19
CA LEU A 112 3.56 -1.13 -12.61
C LEU A 112 4.25 -2.17 -11.72
N TRP A 113 5.47 -2.58 -12.08
CA TRP A 113 6.21 -3.60 -11.35
C TRP A 113 7.68 -3.23 -11.12
N CYS A 114 8.19 -2.23 -11.85
CA CYS A 114 9.56 -1.80 -11.73
C CYS A 114 9.78 -0.94 -10.47
N ALA A 115 10.63 -1.40 -9.56
CA ALA A 115 10.96 -0.71 -8.33
C ALA A 115 12.31 0.02 -8.37
N GLY A 116 12.95 0.10 -9.54
CA GLY A 116 14.31 0.60 -9.74
C GLY A 116 15.37 -0.50 -9.78
N SER A 117 16.61 -0.11 -10.02
CA SER A 117 17.75 -1.03 -10.21
C SER A 117 17.98 -2.00 -9.05
N LYS A 118 17.60 -1.61 -7.82
CA LYS A 118 17.81 -2.42 -6.60
C LYS A 118 16.54 -3.12 -6.12
N GLY A 119 15.42 -2.93 -6.82
CA GLY A 119 14.14 -3.53 -6.47
C GLY A 119 13.51 -2.99 -5.17
N ILE A 120 14.03 -1.90 -4.60
CA ILE A 120 13.62 -1.41 -3.28
C ILE A 120 13.35 0.09 -3.24
N GLU A 121 13.59 0.83 -4.32
CA GLU A 121 13.54 2.29 -4.30
C GLU A 121 12.12 2.79 -4.03
N ILE A 122 11.11 2.19 -4.67
CA ILE A 122 9.69 2.49 -4.40
C ILE A 122 9.24 1.89 -3.05
N PRO A 123 9.45 0.59 -2.75
CA PRO A 123 9.08 0.01 -1.46
C PRO A 123 9.68 0.74 -0.25
N LEU A 124 10.97 1.09 -0.31
CA LEU A 124 11.65 1.80 0.77
C LEU A 124 11.07 3.19 0.99
N ARG A 125 10.69 3.89 -0.09
CA ARG A 125 10.01 5.18 0.03
C ARG A 125 8.67 5.03 0.72
N PHE A 126 7.86 4.05 0.32
CA PHE A 126 6.56 3.78 0.94
C PHE A 126 6.74 3.46 2.42
N ILE A 127 7.71 2.63 2.77
CA ILE A 127 8.05 2.30 4.16
C ILE A 127 8.39 3.55 4.97
N ILE A 128 9.28 4.42 4.47
CA ILE A 128 9.68 5.65 5.18
C ILE A 128 8.49 6.59 5.38
N GLU A 129 7.70 6.83 4.33
CA GLU A 129 6.52 7.68 4.43
C GLU A 129 5.51 7.12 5.44
N SER A 130 5.29 5.80 5.43
CA SER A 130 4.38 5.12 6.36
C SER A 130 4.84 5.24 7.81
N MET A 131 6.14 5.14 8.11
CA MET A 131 6.66 5.31 9.48
C MET A 131 6.23 6.62 10.13
N HIS A 132 6.10 7.69 9.33
CA HIS A 132 5.69 9.00 9.81
C HIS A 132 4.17 9.13 10.02
N HIS A 133 3.39 8.19 9.48
CA HIS A 133 1.93 8.23 9.48
C HIS A 133 1.30 6.98 10.13
N LEU A 134 2.07 6.18 10.86
CA LEU A 134 1.52 5.09 11.68
C LEU A 134 1.19 5.62 13.08
N THR A 135 0.11 5.09 13.67
CA THR A 135 -0.14 5.24 15.11
C THR A 135 0.94 4.48 15.89
N LYS A 136 1.00 4.68 17.21
CA LYS A 136 1.98 3.99 18.07
C LYS A 136 1.89 2.46 17.98
N GLU A 137 0.68 1.95 17.75
CA GLU A 137 0.38 0.51 17.58
C GLU A 137 0.08 0.16 16.12
N GLY A 138 0.36 1.10 15.21
CA GLY A 138 0.08 0.96 13.79
C GLY A 138 1.06 0.01 13.12
N VAL A 139 0.57 -0.73 12.13
CA VAL A 139 1.37 -1.69 11.38
C VAL A 139 1.30 -1.43 9.88
N MET A 140 2.40 -1.74 9.19
CA MET A 140 2.44 -1.74 7.73
C MET A 140 2.62 -3.16 7.21
N TYR A 141 1.77 -3.57 6.26
CA TYR A 141 1.97 -4.78 5.47
C TYR A 141 2.32 -4.42 4.04
N ILE A 142 3.44 -4.95 3.54
CA ILE A 142 3.98 -4.61 2.22
C ILE A 142 4.55 -5.84 1.53
N VAL A 143 4.25 -6.00 0.24
CA VAL A 143 4.90 -7.02 -0.60
C VAL A 143 6.29 -6.53 -0.99
N LEU A 144 7.28 -7.41 -0.81
CA LEU A 144 8.68 -7.17 -1.19
C LEU A 144 9.19 -8.32 -2.06
N CYS A 145 10.17 -8.04 -2.92
CA CYS A 145 10.84 -9.06 -3.70
C CYS A 145 12.11 -9.56 -3.00
N SER A 146 12.28 -10.88 -2.93
CA SER A 146 13.50 -11.50 -2.41
C SER A 146 14.76 -11.21 -3.25
N LEU A 147 14.58 -10.83 -4.53
CA LEU A 147 15.68 -10.37 -5.39
C LEU A 147 16.12 -8.93 -5.08
N GLY A 148 15.32 -8.18 -4.32
CA GLY A 148 15.65 -6.83 -3.89
C GLY A 148 16.66 -6.80 -2.74
N ASN A 149 17.28 -5.64 -2.49
CA ASN A 149 18.22 -5.47 -1.39
C ASN A 149 17.52 -5.35 -0.01
N LEU A 150 16.94 -6.45 0.47
CA LEU A 150 16.16 -6.49 1.73
C LEU A 150 17.00 -6.12 2.95
N ARG A 151 18.31 -6.42 2.95
CA ARG A 151 19.24 -6.01 4.02
C ARG A 151 19.28 -4.50 4.19
N LYS A 152 19.10 -3.73 3.12
CA LYS A 152 19.04 -2.26 3.19
C LYS A 152 17.73 -1.77 3.81
N ILE A 153 16.62 -2.45 3.54
CA ILE A 153 15.32 -2.19 4.18
C ILE A 153 15.46 -2.43 5.68
N GLU A 154 15.88 -3.63 6.08
CA GLU A 154 16.05 -4.01 7.50
C GLU A 154 16.94 -3.03 8.28
N LYS A 155 18.11 -2.66 7.72
CA LYS A 155 18.99 -1.64 8.30
C LYS A 155 18.32 -0.27 8.44
N THR A 156 17.39 0.08 7.56
CA THR A 156 16.67 1.35 7.63
C THR A 156 15.58 1.30 8.69
N LEU A 157 14.86 0.17 8.81
CA LEU A 157 13.86 -0.05 9.85
C LEU A 157 14.47 0.03 11.24
N LEU A 158 15.57 -0.70 11.48
CA LEU A 158 16.25 -0.73 12.79
C LEU A 158 16.74 0.64 13.24
N LYS A 159 17.17 1.50 12.30
CA LYS A 159 17.59 2.88 12.60
C LYS A 159 16.45 3.78 13.04
N ASN A 160 15.21 3.43 12.71
CA ASN A 160 14.00 4.19 13.03
C ASN A 160 13.15 3.49 14.10
N SER A 161 13.69 2.48 14.79
CA SER A 161 12.98 1.69 15.81
C SER A 161 11.76 0.91 15.29
N PHE A 162 11.80 0.52 14.01
CA PHE A 162 10.83 -0.41 13.41
C PHE A 162 11.48 -1.78 13.19
N PHE A 163 10.65 -2.82 13.14
CA PHE A 163 11.06 -4.21 12.90
C PHE A 163 10.32 -4.76 11.69
N ILE A 164 10.90 -5.78 11.05
CA ILE A 164 10.27 -6.53 9.97
C ILE A 164 10.04 -7.97 10.44
N GLU A 165 8.86 -8.49 10.14
CA GLU A 165 8.51 -9.90 10.26
C GLU A 165 8.14 -10.38 8.86
N ALA A 166 8.64 -11.56 8.48
CA ALA A 166 8.52 -12.12 7.14
C ALA A 166 8.00 -13.56 7.21
#